data_AF-A0A1K1YEP7-F1
#
_entry.id   AF-A0A1K1YEP7-F1
#
_cell.length_a   1.000
_cell.length_b   1.000
_cell.length_c   1.000
_cell.angle_alpha   90.00
_cell.angle_beta   90.00
_cell.angle_gamma   90.00
#
_symmetry.space_group_name_H-M   'P 1'
#
loop_
_entity.id
_entity.type
_entity.pdbx_description
1 polymer ?
#
loop_
_entity_poly.entity_id
_entity_poly.type
_entity_poly.pdbx_seq_one_letter_code
_entity_poly.pdbx_strand_id
1 'polypeptide(L)' 'MLASETSASADDFMPKAAAALLAAAHRTLFQQVLEPTSAGDTNQRIATIMARTAGQVFGLLEPSLAHYAVCRAGPER' A
#
# COMPACT_ATOMS: atom_id res chain seq x y z
N MET A 1 5.15 -15.11 0.58
CA MET A 1 4.16 -14.61 1.57
C MET A 1 4.86 -13.54 2.38
N LEU A 2 4.23 -12.42 2.76
CA LEU A 2 4.93 -11.31 3.46
C LEU A 2 5.79 -11.74 4.66
N ALA A 3 5.44 -12.83 5.35
CA ALA A 3 6.26 -13.42 6.41
C ALA A 3 7.69 -13.81 5.97
N SER A 4 7.88 -14.32 4.74
CA SER A 4 9.22 -14.69 4.24
C SER A 4 10.10 -13.47 3.94
N GLU A 5 9.48 -12.33 3.57
CA GLU A 5 10.17 -11.08 3.22
C GLU A 5 10.54 -10.23 4.44
N THR A 6 9.93 -10.50 5.61
CA THR A 6 10.02 -9.64 6.79
C THR A 6 10.85 -10.24 7.93
N SER A 7 11.43 -11.43 7.73
CA SER A 7 12.12 -12.22 8.76
C SER A 7 11.28 -12.42 10.04
N ALA A 8 9.96 -12.34 9.90
CA ALA A 8 9.02 -12.42 11.01
C ALA A 8 8.74 -13.88 11.38
N SER A 9 8.61 -14.15 12.69
CA SER A 9 8.22 -15.47 13.20
C SER A 9 6.87 -15.89 12.61
N ALA A 10 6.62 -17.20 12.47
CA ALA A 10 5.34 -17.73 12.01
C ALA A 10 4.15 -17.31 12.90
N ASP A 11 4.43 -16.99 14.17
CA ASP A 11 3.46 -16.48 15.15
C ASP A 11 3.33 -14.95 15.14
N ASP A 12 4.12 -14.26 14.32
CA ASP A 12 4.02 -12.81 14.20
C ASP A 12 2.77 -12.44 13.40
N PHE A 13 1.86 -11.72 14.05
CA PHE A 13 0.63 -11.24 13.45
C PHE A 13 0.84 -9.96 12.63
N MET A 14 1.94 -9.23 12.86
CA MET A 14 2.22 -7.95 12.21
C MET A 14 2.29 -8.05 10.67
N PRO A 15 2.91 -9.08 10.06
CA PRO A 15 2.85 -9.30 8.61
C PRO A 15 1.45 -9.48 8.06
N LYS A 16 0.57 -10.16 8.79
CA LYS A 16 -0.83 -10.35 8.37
C LYS A 16 -1.61 -9.04 8.49
N ALA A 17 -1.40 -8.27 9.56
CA ALA A 17 -2.01 -6.97 9.75
C ALA A 17 -1.56 -5.97 8.65
N ALA A 18 -0.26 -5.90 8.37
CA ALA A 18 0.29 -5.07 7.30
C ALA A 18 -0.27 -5.46 5.92
N ALA A 19 -0.34 -6.75 5.62
CA ALA A 19 -0.96 -7.26 4.39
C ALA A 19 -2.43 -6.83 4.27
N ALA A 20 -3.20 -6.91 5.36
CA ALA A 20 -4.61 -6.54 5.38
C ALA A 20 -4.80 -5.02 5.13
N LEU A 21 -3.97 -4.18 5.76
CA LEU A 21 -3.99 -2.73 5.54
C LEU A 21 -3.67 -2.36 4.08
N LEU A 22 -2.66 -3.00 3.49
CA LEU A 22 -2.30 -2.80 2.09
C LEU A 22 -3.39 -3.30 1.13
N ALA A 23 -4.02 -4.44 1.42
CA ALA A 23 -5.12 -4.97 0.63
C ALA A 23 -6.35 -4.02 0.65
N ALA A 24 -6.64 -3.44 1.81
CA ALA A 24 -7.71 -2.44 1.95
C ALA A 24 -7.41 -1.17 1.14
N ALA A 25 -6.18 -0.64 1.20
CA ALA A 25 -5.76 0.51 0.40
C ALA A 25 -5.89 0.23 -1.10
N HIS A 26 -5.38 -0.92 -1.57
CA HIS A 26 -5.49 -1.31 -2.98
C HIS A 26 -6.95 -1.41 -3.43
N ARG A 27 -7.82 -2.04 -2.64
CA ARG A 27 -9.24 -2.15 -2.96
C ARG A 27 -9.91 -0.79 -3.07
N THR A 28 -9.64 0.12 -2.13
CA THR A 28 -10.19 1.49 -2.15
C THR A 28 -9.77 2.25 -3.41
N LEU A 29 -8.50 2.16 -3.78
CA LEU A 29 -7.98 2.80 -5.01
C LEU A 29 -8.61 2.19 -6.27
N PHE A 30 -8.77 0.87 -6.31
CA PHE A 30 -9.40 0.19 -7.44
C PHE A 30 -10.86 0.63 -7.63
N GLN A 31 -11.65 0.75 -6.55
CA GLN A 31 -13.03 1.24 -6.63
C GLN A 31 -13.12 2.68 -7.14
N GLN A 32 -12.18 3.56 -6.75
CA GLN A 32 -12.12 4.94 -7.22
C GLN A 32 -11.79 5.07 -8.71
N VAL A 33 -11.14 4.07 -9.31
CA VAL A 33 -10.77 4.07 -10.74
C VAL A 33 -11.86 3.43 -11.61
N LEU A 34 -12.68 2.53 -11.06
CA LEU A 34 -13.78 1.92 -11.80
C LEU A 34 -14.88 2.91 -12.19
N GLU A 35 -15.22 3.84 -11.29
CA GLU A 35 -16.29 4.82 -11.52
C GLU A 35 -16.01 5.76 -12.71
N PRO A 36 -14.81 6.38 -12.86
CA PRO A 36 -14.50 7.26 -13.98
C PRO A 36 -14.29 6.51 -15.31
N THR A 37 -13.83 5.25 -15.25
CA THR A 37 -13.65 4.41 -16.45
C THR A 37 -15.00 4.11 -17.11
N SER A 38 -16.08 3.99 -16.32
CA SER A 38 -17.44 3.82 -16.84
C SER A 38 -18.03 5.11 -17.44
N ALA A 39 -17.48 6.28 -17.11
CA ALA A 39 -17.95 7.59 -17.56
C ALA A 39 -17.27 8.10 -18.85
N GLY A 40 -16.30 7.35 -19.39
CA GLY A 40 -15.57 7.72 -20.62
C GLY A 40 -14.45 8.75 -20.42
N ASP A 41 -13.93 8.90 -19.19
CA ASP A 41 -12.80 9.79 -18.91
C ASP A 41 -11.50 9.31 -19.61
N THR A 42 -10.64 10.26 -19.99
CA THR A 42 -9.35 9.92 -20.60
C THR A 42 -8.40 9.26 -19.61
N ASN A 43 -7.57 8.32 -20.07
CA ASN A 43 -6.56 7.64 -19.25
C ASN A 43 -5.66 8.61 -18.48
N GLN A 44 -5.37 9.79 -19.05
CA GLN A 44 -4.54 10.81 -18.42
C GLN A 44 -5.24 11.50 -17.23
N ARG A 45 -6.55 11.73 -17.34
CA ARG A 45 -7.36 12.25 -16.22
C ARG A 45 -7.47 11.21 -15.11
N ILE A 46 -7.70 9.95 -15.47
CA ILE A 46 -7.74 8.82 -14.52
C ILE A 46 -6.40 8.68 -13.78
N ALA A 47 -5.27 8.73 -14.50
CA ALA A 47 -3.94 8.65 -13.89
C ALA A 47 -3.67 9.80 -12.90
N THR A 48 -4.08 11.02 -13.25
CA THR A 48 -3.93 12.20 -12.38
C THR A 48 -4.73 12.05 -11.08
N ILE A 49 -5.98 11.61 -11.18
CA ILE A 49 -6.84 11.37 -10.03
C ILE A 49 -6.26 10.23 -9.18
N MET A 50 -5.83 9.13 -9.82
CA MET A 50 -5.27 7.97 -9.14
C MET A 50 -4.00 8.32 -8.35
N ALA A 51 -3.08 9.10 -8.92
CA ALA A 51 -1.85 9.51 -8.24
C ALA A 51 -2.15 10.34 -6.98
N ARG A 52 -3.08 11.30 -7.08
CA ARG A 52 -3.49 12.11 -5.92
C ARG A 52 -4.16 11.26 -4.84
N THR A 53 -5.11 10.42 -5.21
CA THR A 53 -5.84 9.57 -4.26
C THR A 53 -4.92 8.54 -3.61
N ALA A 54 -3.98 7.96 -4.36
CA ALA A 54 -2.96 7.08 -3.81
C ALA A 54 -2.13 7.79 -2.73
N GLY A 55 -1.69 9.03 -2.98
CA GLY A 55 -0.96 9.82 -1.98
C GLY A 55 -1.76 10.01 -0.68
N GLN A 56 -3.06 10.27 -0.78
CA GLN A 56 -3.93 10.42 0.40
C GLN A 56 -4.10 9.09 1.16
N VAL A 57 -4.40 8.00 0.45
CA VAL A 57 -4.62 6.68 1.07
C VAL A 57 -3.34 6.16 1.71
N PHE A 58 -2.20 6.22 1.02
CA PHE A 58 -0.93 5.78 1.60
C PHE A 58 -0.44 6.72 2.70
N GLY A 59 -0.76 8.02 2.64
CA GLY A 59 -0.50 8.94 3.74
C GLY A 59 -1.23 8.57 5.03
N LEU A 60 -2.40 7.92 4.97
CA LEU A 60 -3.08 7.39 6.16
C LEU A 60 -2.37 6.17 6.76
N LEU A 61 -1.68 5.39 5.93
CA LEU A 61 -0.97 4.19 6.37
C LEU A 61 0.46 4.49 6.82
N GLU A 62 1.07 5.55 6.30
CA GLU A 62 2.46 5.92 6.52
C GLU A 62 2.84 5.98 8.02
N PRO A 63 2.08 6.62 8.92
CA PRO A 63 2.43 6.64 10.35
C PRO A 63 2.49 5.25 11.01
N SER A 64 1.70 4.30 10.50
CA SER A 64 1.61 2.95 11.07
C SER A 64 2.62 1.96 10.46
N LEU A 65 3.04 2.21 9.22
CA LEU A 65 3.85 1.26 8.44
C LEU A 65 5.23 1.80 8.05
N ALA A 66 5.55 3.09 8.28
CA ALA A 66 6.81 3.73 7.87
C ALA A 66 8.07 3.02 8.39
N HIS A 67 7.96 2.30 9.51
CA HIS A 67 9.07 1.56 10.12
C HIS A 67 8.86 0.04 10.11
N TYR A 68 7.76 -0.42 9.52
CA TYR A 68 7.47 -1.84 9.42
C TYR A 68 8.38 -2.49 8.36
N ALA A 69 9.09 -3.56 8.74
CA ALA A 69 10.00 -4.31 7.87
C ALA A 69 11.13 -3.48 7.21
N VAL A 70 11.50 -2.34 7.80
CA VAL A 70 12.65 -1.56 7.35
C VAL A 70 13.93 -2.18 7.92
N CYS A 71 14.63 -2.97 7.12
CA CYS A 71 16.00 -3.35 7.43
C CYS A 71 16.88 -2.10 7.36
N ARG A 72 17.32 -1.59 8.52
CA ARG A 72 18.40 -0.59 8.55
C ARG A 72 19.66 -1.28 8.04
N ALA A 73 20.15 -0.90 6.86
CA ALA A 73 21.46 -1.34 6.41
C ALA A 73 22.49 -0.93 7.48
N GLY A 74 23.03 -1.91 8.22
CA GLY A 74 24.16 -1.70 9.10
C GLY A 74 25.40 -1.41 8.25
N PRO A 75 26.38 -0.63 8.76
CA PRO A 75 27.60 -0.35 8.01
C PRO A 75 28.29 -1.67 7.67
N GLU A 76 28.61 -1.80 6.39
CA GLU A 76 29.29 -2.93 5.75
C GLU A 76 30.60 -3.19 6.53
N ARG A 77 30.74 -4.41 7.10
CA ARG A 77 31.95 -4.85 7.81
C ARG A 77 32.81 -5.70 6.89
#